data_AF-A0AAN5ALE3-F1
#
_entry.id   AF-A0AAN5ALE3-F1
#
_cell.length_a   1.000
_cell.length_b   1.000
_cell.length_c   1.000
_cell.angle_alpha   90.00
_cell.angle_beta   90.00
_cell.angle_gamma   90.00
#
_symmetry.space_group_name_H-M   'P 1'
#
loop_
_entity.id
_entity.type
_entity.pdbx_description
1 polymer ?
#
loop_
_entity_poly.entity_id
_entity_poly.type
_entity_poly.pdbx_seq_one_letter_code
_entity_poly.pdbx_strand_id
1 'polypeptide(L)'
;MLAVYSRKERIRNHFFEYYFGHGRILGLLRLAGGPLMIFFSLKLSMIDLRNYETMSVILGALGMYTLIRPLTSMMMEWKKLKSIELKAAIKKETLFVEEDGMEIKIPLSSLRNIKKKSHYIRFNMNRFQGFSIPDRFFNSEDFRQLQQFLQKKKA
;
A
#
# COMPACT_ATOMS: atom_id res chain seq x y z
N MET A 1 -24.02 -2.52 0.63
CA MET A 1 -24.02 -3.64 -0.33
C MET A 1 -22.89 -4.57 0.09
N LEU A 2 -23.14 -5.87 0.29
CA LEU A 2 -22.06 -6.84 0.46
C LEU A 2 -21.38 -7.00 -0.91
N ALA A 3 -20.09 -6.72 -0.98
CA ALA A 3 -19.34 -6.84 -2.21
C ALA A 3 -18.01 -7.56 -1.95
N VAL A 4 -17.58 -8.36 -2.92
CA VAL A 4 -16.36 -9.13 -2.80
C VAL A 4 -15.17 -8.20 -3.02
N TYR A 5 -14.29 -8.11 -2.02
CA TYR A 5 -12.97 -7.51 -2.19
C TYR A 5 -12.01 -8.58 -2.67
N SER A 6 -11.83 -8.62 -4.00
CA SER A 6 -11.11 -9.72 -4.63
C SER A 6 -9.63 -9.73 -4.26
N ARG A 7 -9.04 -10.93 -4.23
CA ARG A 7 -7.60 -11.13 -4.06
C ARG A 7 -6.76 -10.30 -5.04
N LYS A 8 -7.18 -10.19 -6.30
CA LYS A 8 -6.48 -9.39 -7.32
C LYS A 8 -6.40 -7.91 -6.93
N GLU A 9 -7.49 -7.36 -6.39
CA GLU A 9 -7.54 -5.96 -5.96
C GLU A 9 -6.71 -5.73 -4.69
N ARG A 10 -6.74 -6.68 -3.73
CA ARG A 10 -5.89 -6.63 -2.54
C ARG A 10 -4.41 -6.62 -2.90
N ILE A 11 -4.00 -7.50 -3.81
CA ILE A 11 -2.63 -7.57 -4.33
C ILE A 11 -2.25 -6.25 -5.01
N ARG A 12 -3.09 -5.75 -5.92
CA ARG A 12 -2.87 -4.47 -6.61
C ARG A 12 -2.68 -3.32 -5.62
N ASN A 13 -3.55 -3.26 -4.61
CA ASN A 13 -3.49 -2.21 -3.59
C ASN A 13 -2.24 -2.35 -2.71
N HIS A 14 -1.82 -3.58 -2.37
CA HIS A 14 -0.57 -3.84 -1.64
C HIS A 14 0.64 -3.33 -2.43
N PHE A 15 0.77 -3.68 -3.71
CA PHE A 15 1.87 -3.18 -4.55
C PHE A 15 1.85 -1.65 -4.69
N PHE A 16 0.68 -1.07 -4.92
CA PHE A 16 0.56 0.37 -5.03
C PHE A 16 1.00 1.07 -3.75
N GLU A 17 0.63 0.56 -2.58
CA GLU A 17 1.07 1.14 -1.30
C GLU A 17 2.55 0.88 -1.01
N TYR A 18 3.09 -0.28 -1.41
CA TYR A 18 4.50 -0.58 -1.30
C TYR A 18 5.35 0.42 -2.08
N TYR A 19 5.00 0.71 -3.33
CA TYR A 19 5.76 1.65 -4.16
C TYR A 19 5.41 3.11 -3.82
N PHE A 20 4.14 3.47 -3.77
CA PHE A 20 3.70 4.87 -3.76
C PHE A 20 3.15 5.36 -2.41
N GLY A 21 3.10 4.51 -1.37
CA GLY A 21 2.56 4.88 -0.06
C GLY A 21 3.33 6.00 0.65
N HIS A 22 4.63 6.09 0.40
CA HIS A 22 5.54 7.09 1.00
C HIS A 22 5.77 8.33 0.13
N GLY A 23 5.23 8.35 -1.09
CA GLY A 23 5.40 9.44 -2.05
C GLY A 23 5.78 8.95 -3.44
N ARG A 24 5.44 9.74 -4.47
CA ARG A 24 5.69 9.38 -5.87
C ARG A 24 7.18 9.25 -6.19
N ILE A 25 8.00 10.17 -5.67
CA ILE A 25 9.46 10.19 -5.89
C ILE A 25 10.12 8.93 -5.36
N LEU A 26 9.81 8.55 -4.10
CA LEU A 26 10.33 7.32 -3.49
C LEU A 26 9.86 6.07 -4.25
N GLY A 27 8.62 6.07 -4.76
CA GLY A 27 8.11 4.98 -5.60
C GLY A 27 8.86 4.83 -6.92
N LEU A 28 9.13 5.94 -7.60
CA LEU A 28 9.93 5.95 -8.82
C LEU A 28 11.36 5.48 -8.56
N LEU A 29 11.99 5.94 -7.48
CA LEU A 29 13.32 5.48 -7.07
C LEU A 29 13.34 3.97 -6.79
N ARG A 30 12.28 3.40 -6.21
CA ARG A 30 12.18 1.95 -5.98
C ARG A 30 11.99 1.16 -7.27
N LEU A 31 11.20 1.69 -8.21
CA LEU A 31 10.94 1.03 -9.51
C LEU A 31 12.16 1.07 -10.42
N ALA A 32 12.83 2.22 -10.51
CA ALA A 32 13.99 2.41 -11.39
C ALA A 32 15.30 2.00 -10.72
N GLY A 33 15.43 2.14 -9.40
CA GLY A 33 16.67 1.93 -8.68
C GLY A 33 17.20 0.49 -8.78
N GLY A 34 16.34 -0.52 -8.64
CA GLY A 34 16.72 -1.92 -8.80
C GLY A 34 17.31 -2.22 -10.18
N PRO A 35 16.57 -1.96 -11.28
CA PRO A 35 17.06 -2.12 -12.64
C PRO A 35 18.34 -1.32 -12.93
N LEU A 36 18.43 -0.08 -12.45
CA LEU A 36 19.63 0.74 -12.61
C LEU A 36 20.85 0.14 -11.88
N MET A 37 20.67 -0.34 -10.64
CA MET A 37 21.75 -1.00 -9.89
C MET A 37 22.24 -2.27 -10.61
N ILE A 38 21.34 -3.07 -11.18
CA ILE A 38 21.70 -4.25 -11.99
C ILE A 38 22.43 -3.82 -13.26
N PHE A 39 21.95 -2.78 -13.93
CA PHE A 39 22.61 -2.25 -15.14
C PHE A 39 24.04 -1.78 -14.84
N PHE A 40 24.26 -1.03 -13.76
CA PHE A 40 25.59 -0.59 -13.35
C PHE A 40 26.47 -1.76 -12.91
N SER A 41 25.91 -2.75 -12.22
CA SER A 41 26.61 -4.00 -11.89
C SER A 41 27.15 -4.69 -13.13
N LEU A 42 26.32 -4.90 -14.16
CA LEU A 42 26.72 -5.52 -15.43
C LEU A 42 27.77 -4.68 -16.17
N LYS A 43 27.64 -3.36 -16.17
CA LYS A 43 28.64 -2.47 -16.78
C LYS A 43 29.98 -2.54 -16.06
N LEU A 44 29.98 -2.56 -14.73
CA LEU A 44 31.20 -2.66 -13.93
C LEU A 44 31.87 -4.03 -14.06
N SER A 45 31.11 -5.12 -14.24
CA SER A 45 31.68 -6.45 -14.47
C SER A 45 32.33 -6.63 -15.85
N MET A 46 32.05 -5.72 -16.79
CA MET A 46 32.64 -5.74 -18.14
C MET A 46 33.93 -4.92 -18.23
N ILE A 47 34.27 -4.14 -17.20
CA ILE A 47 35.48 -3.32 -17.17
C ILE A 47 36.55 -4.13 -16.44
N ASP A 48 37.69 -4.33 -17.09
CA ASP A 48 38.81 -5.15 -16.58
C ASP A 48 39.63 -4.38 -15.53
N LEU A 49 38.95 -3.99 -14.45
CA LEU A 49 39.53 -3.32 -13.30
C LEU A 49 39.19 -4.18 -12.07
N ARG A 50 40.14 -5.03 -11.66
CA ARG A 50 40.05 -5.89 -10.46
C ARG A 50 39.48 -5.20 -9.22
N ASN A 51 39.66 -3.88 -9.09
CA ASN A 51 39.15 -3.09 -7.96
C ASN A 51 37.63 -2.88 -7.94
N TYR A 52 36.90 -3.16 -9.03
CA TYR A 52 35.45 -2.95 -9.12
C TYR A 52 34.61 -4.23 -9.11
N GLU A 53 35.22 -5.41 -9.11
CA GLU A 53 34.51 -6.70 -9.08
C GLU A 53 33.60 -6.81 -7.84
N THR A 54 34.13 -6.50 -6.66
CA THR A 54 33.36 -6.50 -5.41
C THR A 54 32.20 -5.53 -5.46
N MET A 55 32.41 -4.34 -6.03
CA MET A 55 31.36 -3.33 -6.16
C MET A 55 30.26 -3.77 -7.12
N SER A 56 30.63 -4.40 -8.25
CA SER A 56 29.70 -4.97 -9.21
C SER A 56 28.80 -6.03 -8.57
N VAL A 57 29.38 -6.96 -7.80
CA VAL A 57 28.62 -8.02 -7.11
C VAL A 57 27.66 -7.41 -6.08
N ILE A 58 28.11 -6.44 -5.27
CA ILE A 58 27.26 -5.77 -4.27
C ILE A 58 26.09 -5.05 -4.94
N LEU A 59 26.35 -4.29 -6.00
CA LEU A 59 25.30 -3.56 -6.74
C LEU A 59 24.30 -4.52 -7.38
N GLY A 60 24.76 -5.64 -7.94
CA GLY A 60 23.90 -6.67 -8.52
C GLY A 60 22.99 -7.30 -7.47
N ALA A 61 23.57 -7.69 -6.33
CA ALA A 61 22.83 -8.26 -5.21
C ALA A 61 21.80 -7.29 -4.60
N LEU A 62 22.18 -6.02 -4.40
CA LEU A 62 21.27 -4.98 -3.92
C LEU A 62 20.14 -4.70 -4.92
N GLY A 63 20.46 -4.63 -6.21
CA GLY A 63 19.49 -4.46 -7.28
C GLY A 63 18.46 -5.60 -7.29
N MET A 64 18.91 -6.86 -7.26
CA MET A 64 18.03 -8.03 -7.17
C MET A 64 17.21 -8.04 -5.88
N TYR A 65 17.81 -7.72 -4.74
CA TYR A 65 17.09 -7.60 -3.47
C TYR A 65 15.94 -6.59 -3.57
N THR A 66 16.16 -5.42 -4.17
CA THR A 66 15.10 -4.41 -4.31
C THR A 66 13.95 -4.85 -5.22
N LEU A 67 14.22 -5.67 -6.24
CA LEU A 67 13.20 -6.26 -7.11
C LEU A 67 12.39 -7.37 -6.41
N ILE A 68 13.05 -8.19 -5.59
CA ILE A 68 12.42 -9.33 -4.92
C ILE A 68 11.66 -8.91 -3.65
N ARG A 69 12.12 -7.86 -2.96
CA ARG A 69 11.51 -7.36 -1.72
C ARG A 69 9.99 -7.12 -1.75
N PRO A 70 9.37 -6.55 -2.80
CA PRO A 70 7.91 -6.43 -2.86
C PRO A 70 7.21 -7.80 -2.91
N LEU A 71 7.81 -8.79 -3.57
CA LEU A 71 7.27 -10.16 -3.62
C LEU A 71 7.37 -10.84 -2.25
N THR A 72 8.49 -10.70 -1.55
CA THR A 72 8.66 -11.29 -0.21
C THR A 72 7.73 -10.63 0.82
N SER A 73 7.54 -9.31 0.74
CA SER A 73 6.54 -8.57 1.53
C SER A 73 5.13 -9.13 1.29
N MET A 74 4.76 -9.36 0.02
CA MET A 74 3.47 -9.94 -0.34
C MET A 74 3.29 -11.36 0.23
N MET A 75 4.34 -12.20 0.20
CA MET A 75 4.32 -13.54 0.78
C MET A 75 4.16 -13.51 2.31
N MET A 76 4.83 -12.59 3.00
CA MET A 76 4.66 -12.42 4.46
C MET A 76 3.23 -12.02 4.83
N GLU A 77 2.56 -11.23 3.98
CA GLU A 77 1.18 -10.80 4.20
C GLU A 77 0.13 -11.67 3.48
N TRP A 78 0.48 -12.86 3.02
CA TRP A 78 -0.38 -13.69 2.16
C TRP A 78 -1.78 -13.96 2.73
N LYS A 79 -1.86 -14.17 4.06
CA LYS A 79 -3.15 -14.34 4.76
C LYS A 79 -4.07 -13.12 4.60
N LYS A 80 -3.49 -11.91 4.62
CA LYS A 80 -4.19 -10.62 4.43
C LYS A 80 -4.48 -10.32 2.95
N LEU A 81 -4.21 -11.22 2.01
CA LEU A 81 -4.46 -11.01 0.59
C LEU A 81 -5.55 -11.94 0.03
N LYS A 82 -6.17 -12.77 0.88
CA LYS A 82 -7.32 -13.60 0.48
C LYS A 82 -8.51 -12.74 0.08
N SER A 83 -9.35 -13.24 -0.82
CA SER A 83 -10.63 -12.59 -1.10
C SER A 83 -11.48 -12.58 0.18
N ILE A 84 -12.15 -11.47 0.44
CA ILE A 84 -13.05 -11.31 1.59
C ILE A 84 -14.35 -10.69 1.13
N GLU A 85 -15.44 -11.05 1.80
CA GLU A 85 -16.69 -10.31 1.68
C GLU A 85 -16.61 -9.09 2.58
N LEU A 86 -16.73 -7.91 1.96
CA LEU A 86 -16.58 -6.65 2.66
C LEU A 86 -17.86 -5.84 2.53
N LYS A 87 -18.28 -5.22 3.62
CA LYS A 87 -19.29 -4.17 3.61
C LYS A 87 -18.80 -3.04 4.49
N ALA A 88 -18.69 -1.85 3.91
CA ALA A 88 -18.33 -0.65 4.64
C ALA A 88 -19.51 0.31 4.64
N ALA A 89 -19.75 0.98 5.76
CA ALA A 89 -20.71 2.06 5.88
C ALA A 89 -20.26 3.03 6.97
N ILE A 90 -20.56 4.31 6.82
CA ILE A 90 -20.28 5.30 7.85
C ILE A 90 -21.60 5.72 8.47
N LYS A 91 -21.72 5.56 9.79
CA LYS A 91 -22.88 5.99 10.56
C LYS A 91 -22.42 6.73 11.79
N LYS A 92 -22.91 7.95 11.99
CA LYS A 92 -22.71 8.75 13.21
C LYS A 92 -21.24 8.72 13.70
N GLU A 93 -20.32 9.03 12.79
CA GLU A 93 -18.87 9.10 13.08
C GLU A 93 -18.18 7.76 13.42
N THR A 94 -18.83 6.64 13.13
CA THR A 94 -18.23 5.31 13.23
C THR A 94 -18.20 4.66 11.85
N LEU A 95 -17.04 4.11 11.49
CA LEU A 95 -16.90 3.24 10.34
C LEU A 95 -17.28 1.82 10.74
N PHE A 96 -18.31 1.29 10.11
CA PHE A 96 -18.74 -0.09 10.24
C PHE A 96 -18.14 -0.88 9.09
N VAL A 97 -17.33 -1.88 9.42
CA VAL A 97 -16.73 -2.80 8.45
C VAL A 97 -17.18 -4.21 8.80
N GLU A 98 -17.91 -4.85 7.90
CA GLU A 98 -18.23 -6.26 7.98
C GLU A 98 -17.21 -7.01 7.11
N GLU A 99 -16.41 -7.91 7.70
CA GLU A 99 -15.44 -8.77 7.02
C GLU A 99 -15.80 -10.23 7.31
N ASP A 100 -16.17 -10.99 6.26
CA ASP A 100 -16.55 -12.41 6.35
C ASP A 100 -17.56 -12.72 7.49
N GLY A 101 -18.56 -11.84 7.65
CA GLY A 101 -19.62 -11.96 8.68
C GLY A 101 -19.24 -11.44 10.07
N MET A 102 -17.99 -11.01 10.28
CA MET A 102 -17.58 -10.32 11.51
C MET A 102 -17.75 -8.81 11.38
N GLU A 103 -18.51 -8.21 12.29
CA GLU A 103 -18.72 -6.76 12.35
C GLU A 103 -17.62 -6.10 13.19
N ILE A 104 -16.86 -5.20 12.56
CA ILE A 104 -15.83 -4.39 13.18
C ILE A 104 -16.30 -2.93 13.19
N LYS A 105 -16.32 -2.33 14.38
CA LYS A 105 -16.73 -0.94 14.59
C LYS A 105 -15.51 -0.09 14.91
N ILE A 106 -15.20 0.85 14.02
CA ILE A 106 -14.01 1.70 14.13
C ILE A 106 -14.47 3.15 14.30
N PRO A 107 -14.31 3.74 15.49
CA PRO A 107 -14.62 5.16 15.70
C PRO A 107 -13.71 6.03 14.82
N LEU A 108 -14.26 6.99 14.08
CA LEU A 108 -13.45 7.86 13.22
C LEU A 108 -12.46 8.72 14.03
N SER A 109 -12.78 9.02 15.29
CA SER A 109 -11.88 9.70 16.25
C SER A 109 -10.55 8.96 16.47
N SER A 110 -10.56 7.62 16.39
CA SER A 110 -9.36 6.78 16.53
C SER A 110 -8.41 6.89 15.33
N LEU A 111 -8.90 7.39 14.19
CA LEU A 111 -8.12 7.48 12.97
C LEU A 111 -7.27 8.75 12.98
N ARG A 112 -5.97 8.60 12.76
CA ARG A 112 -5.06 9.74 12.61
C ARG A 112 -5.41 10.55 11.35
N ASN A 113 -5.54 9.89 10.20
CA ASN A 113 -5.78 10.53 8.91
C ASN A 113 -6.45 9.58 7.91
N ILE A 114 -7.33 10.10 7.08
CA ILE A 114 -8.01 9.41 5.99
C ILE A 114 -7.56 10.01 4.66
N LYS A 115 -7.00 9.19 3.77
CA LYS A 115 -6.50 9.62 2.46
C LYS A 115 -7.29 8.94 1.35
N LYS A 116 -7.90 9.73 0.48
CA LYS A 116 -8.47 9.23 -0.79
C LYS A 116 -7.33 8.97 -1.79
N LYS A 117 -7.29 7.76 -2.34
CA LYS A 117 -6.42 7.36 -3.46
C LYS A 117 -7.30 7.14 -4.69
N SER A 118 -6.70 6.78 -5.82
CA SER A 118 -7.40 6.67 -7.10
C SER A 118 -8.51 5.61 -7.12
N HIS A 119 -8.38 4.51 -6.36
CA HIS A 119 -9.32 3.38 -6.38
C HIS A 119 -9.65 2.81 -5.00
N TYR A 120 -9.23 3.51 -3.94
CA TYR A 120 -9.50 3.11 -2.56
C TYR A 120 -9.31 4.29 -1.60
N ILE A 121 -9.85 4.14 -0.40
CA ILE A 121 -9.65 5.04 0.72
C ILE A 121 -8.76 4.35 1.73
N ARG A 122 -7.71 5.04 2.17
CA ARG A 122 -6.81 4.55 3.22
C ARG A 122 -7.12 5.22 4.54
N PHE A 123 -7.42 4.40 5.55
CA PHE A 123 -7.69 4.79 6.93
C PHE A 123 -6.45 4.49 7.75
N ASN A 124 -5.75 5.53 8.22
CA ASN A 124 -4.52 5.36 9.01
C ASN A 124 -4.85 5.52 10.49
N MET A 125 -4.59 4.48 11.28
CA MET A 125 -4.68 4.52 12.74
C MET A 125 -3.43 5.20 13.31
N ASN A 126 -2.24 4.85 12.81
CA ASN A 126 -0.97 5.50 13.18
C ASN A 126 -0.03 5.66 11.95
N ARG A 127 1.27 5.91 12.16
CA ARG A 127 2.24 6.09 11.07
C ARG A 127 2.50 4.80 10.27
N PHE A 128 2.35 3.64 10.91
CA PHE A 128 2.72 2.33 10.36
C PHE A 128 1.53 1.40 10.11
N GLN A 129 0.40 1.65 10.76
CA GLN A 129 -0.80 0.83 10.72
C GLN A 129 -1.96 1.61 10.13
N GLY A 130 -2.64 0.95 9.20
CA GLY A 130 -3.83 1.43 8.55
C GLY A 130 -4.39 0.32 7.67
N PHE A 131 -5.61 0.53 7.18
CA PHE A 131 -6.30 -0.39 6.31
C PHE A 131 -6.89 0.37 5.11
N SER A 132 -7.11 -0.35 4.03
CA SER A 132 -7.53 0.21 2.75
C SER A 132 -8.82 -0.45 2.30
N ILE A 133 -9.85 0.36 2.07
CA ILE A 133 -11.16 -0.09 1.59
C ILE A 133 -11.37 0.52 0.20
N PRO A 134 -11.74 -0.29 -0.83
CA PRO A 134 -12.01 0.25 -2.14
C PRO A 134 -13.13 1.29 -2.12
N ASP A 135 -13.00 2.32 -2.96
CA ASP A 135 -13.91 3.47 -2.97
C ASP A 135 -15.35 3.09 -3.36
N ARG A 136 -15.51 2.07 -4.21
CA ARG A 136 -16.83 1.51 -4.60
C ARG A 136 -17.69 1.00 -3.44
N PHE A 137 -17.11 0.79 -2.26
CA PHE A 137 -17.85 0.34 -1.08
C PHE A 137 -18.53 1.48 -0.34
N PHE A 138 -18.22 2.73 -0.68
CA PHE A 138 -18.78 3.92 -0.06
C PHE A 138 -19.74 4.62 -1.03
N ASN A 139 -20.86 5.10 -0.53
CA ASN A 139 -21.77 5.94 -1.31
C ASN A 139 -21.38 7.42 -1.22
N SER A 140 -22.01 8.28 -2.02
CA SER A 140 -21.76 9.73 -2.04
C SER A 140 -21.99 10.41 -0.69
N GLU A 141 -22.88 9.87 0.14
CA GLU A 141 -23.18 10.38 1.48
C GLU A 141 -22.06 10.05 2.48
N ASP A 142 -21.53 8.83 2.46
CA ASP A 142 -20.37 8.39 3.23
C ASP A 142 -19.15 9.30 2.94
N PHE A 143 -18.95 9.64 1.66
CA PHE A 143 -17.89 10.57 1.26
C PHE A 143 -18.08 11.98 1.83
N ARG A 144 -19.31 12.50 1.85
CA ARG A 144 -19.61 13.81 2.46
C ARG A 144 -19.35 13.78 3.97
N GLN A 145 -19.76 12.72 4.65
CA GLN A 145 -19.50 12.56 6.09
C GLN A 145 -17.99 12.47 6.39
N LEU A 146 -17.22 11.74 5.58
CA LEU A 146 -15.76 11.69 5.69
C LEU A 146 -15.11 13.07 5.53
N GLN A 147 -15.57 13.85 4.56
CA GLN A 147 -15.05 15.20 4.32
C GLN A 147 -15.35 16.14 5.48
N GLN A 148 -16.58 16.11 6.02
CA GLN A 148 -16.97 16.92 7.18
C GLN A 148 -16.12 16.56 8.42
N PHE A 149 -15.90 15.27 8.66
CA PHE A 149 -15.03 14.81 9.75
C PHE A 149 -13.60 15.33 9.61
N LEU A 150 -13.02 15.25 8.40
CA LEU A 150 -11.66 15.73 8.13
C LEU A 150 -11.52 17.25 8.28
N GLN A 151 -12.58 18.02 8.01
CA GLN A 151 -12.60 19.47 8.23
C GLN A 151 -12.66 19.80 9.72
N LYS A 152 -13.54 19.15 10.49
CA LYS A 152 -13.64 19.34 11.95
C LYS A 152 -12.33 19.06 12.70
N LYS A 153 -11.52 18.12 12.22
CA LYS A 153 -10.24 17.76 12.87
C LYS A 153 -9.09 18.75 12.58
N LYS A 154 -9.28 19.68 11.63
CA LYS A 154 -8.30 20.72 11.29
C LYS A 154 -8.60 22.07 11.95
N ALA A 155 -9.83 22.27 12.40
CA ALA A 155 -10.24 23.39 13.24
C ALA A 155 -9.84 23.11 14.69
#